data_AF-A0A2D8PPW3-F1
#
_entry.id   AF-A0A2D8PPW3-F1
#
_cell.length_a   1.000
_cell.length_b   1.000
_cell.length_c   1.000
_cell.angle_alpha   90.00
_cell.angle_beta   90.00
_cell.angle_gamma   90.00
#
_symmetry.space_group_name_H-M   'P 1'
#
loop_
_entity.id
_entity.type
_entity.pdbx_description
1 polymer ?
#
loop_
_entity_poly.entity_id
_entity_poly.type
_entity_poly.pdbx_seq_one_letter_code
_entity_poly.pdbx_strand_id
1 'polypeptide(L)'
;MDAAVMRWHNQLQLRAFPLLAHWVRHATNAQQLGTACIVYAHLAYVYKNTLETDLDQRSVATLLTAQIFLNVHYTFDSEPEPPPPIDQDGKDVRLPCGRNRADFVERHNAELGVPQTEICDIFARHRRGLIRWLEDAPAPLRAEALEAVVRTITFTRRSEVLEDNPDLSSAQLNARCGTVVASQLSARSWNAMALPGCAGRYVPDTEASQLAAAIQPRPAEMFEQWLRRVTTTAVDTEVNVQFGEFTLKKHAVRSLDHRLRRLPDFVDIFGPPSSEQHLFGALYNFNLNSFRSAPREHNLFLLPIEI
;
A
#
# COMPACT_ATOMS: atom_id res chain seq x y z
N MET A 1 22.37 -11.05 -18.49
CA MET A 1 20.97 -11.38 -18.82
C MET A 1 20.94 -11.86 -20.27
N ASP A 2 20.22 -12.92 -20.60
CA ASP A 2 20.13 -13.45 -21.97
C ASP A 2 19.50 -12.42 -22.93
N ALA A 3 19.97 -12.32 -24.17
CA ALA A 3 19.52 -11.35 -25.17
C ALA A 3 18.01 -11.49 -25.47
N ALA A 4 17.48 -12.71 -25.40
CA ALA A 4 16.06 -12.97 -25.54
C ALA A 4 15.24 -12.38 -24.37
N VAL A 5 15.74 -12.50 -23.14
CA VAL A 5 15.09 -11.96 -21.93
C VAL A 5 15.06 -10.43 -21.96
N MET A 6 16.16 -9.80 -22.37
CA MET A 6 16.21 -8.34 -22.55
C MET A 6 15.21 -7.85 -23.61
N ARG A 7 15.06 -8.58 -24.72
CA ARG A 7 14.08 -8.24 -25.76
C ARG A 7 12.64 -8.29 -25.24
N TRP A 8 12.30 -9.34 -24.49
CA TRP A 8 10.97 -9.47 -23.87
C TRP A 8 10.71 -8.41 -22.80
N HIS A 9 11.71 -8.11 -21.97
CA HIS A 9 11.62 -7.05 -20.96
C HIS A 9 11.34 -5.69 -21.59
N ASN A 10 12.07 -5.34 -22.65
CA ASN A 10 11.85 -4.11 -23.39
C ASN A 10 10.47 -4.05 -24.05
N GLN A 11 9.97 -5.17 -24.59
CA GLN A 11 8.60 -5.22 -25.15
C GLN A 11 7.51 -5.04 -24.07
N LEU A 12 7.68 -5.65 -22.90
CA LEU A 12 6.76 -5.48 -21.77
C LEU A 12 6.75 -4.03 -21.28
N GLN A 13 7.92 -3.42 -21.11
CA GLN A 13 8.03 -2.03 -20.68
C GLN A 13 7.51 -1.03 -21.73
N LEU A 14 7.77 -1.26 -23.02
CA LEU A 14 7.34 -0.34 -24.07
C LEU A 14 5.84 -0.46 -24.41
N ARG A 15 5.27 -1.66 -24.31
CA ARG A 15 3.88 -1.92 -24.76
C ARG A 15 2.90 -2.18 -23.63
N ALA A 16 3.26 -3.02 -22.66
CA ALA A 16 2.34 -3.41 -21.59
C ALA A 16 2.24 -2.33 -20.52
N PHE A 17 3.37 -1.71 -20.13
CA PHE A 17 3.38 -0.70 -19.07
C PHE A 17 2.42 0.48 -19.32
N PRO A 18 2.39 1.15 -20.50
CA PRO A 18 1.49 2.27 -20.70
C PRO A 18 0.00 1.89 -20.58
N LEU A 19 -0.36 0.69 -21.04
CA LEU A 19 -1.72 0.16 -20.93
C LEU A 19 -2.09 -0.13 -19.47
N LEU A 20 -1.22 -0.83 -18.74
CA LEU A 20 -1.43 -1.12 -17.32
C LEU A 20 -1.48 0.16 -16.47
N ALA A 21 -0.61 1.13 -16.75
CA ALA A 21 -0.60 2.42 -16.07
C ALA A 21 -1.89 3.22 -16.33
N HIS A 22 -2.45 3.12 -17.54
CA HIS A 22 -3.75 3.71 -17.85
C HIS A 22 -4.88 3.02 -17.09
N TRP A 23 -4.92 1.68 -17.11
CA TRP A 23 -5.96 0.90 -16.43
C TRP A 23 -5.95 1.08 -14.92
N VAL A 24 -4.77 1.08 -14.30
CA VAL A 24 -4.67 1.27 -12.84
C VAL A 24 -5.16 2.65 -12.45
N ARG A 25 -4.85 3.68 -13.24
CA ARG A 25 -5.34 5.04 -12.99
C ARG A 25 -6.87 5.09 -13.05
N HIS A 26 -7.47 4.45 -14.05
CA HIS A 26 -8.92 4.37 -14.17
C HIS A 26 -9.54 3.59 -13.00
N ALA A 27 -9.02 2.40 -12.68
CA ALA A 27 -9.52 1.56 -11.60
C ALA A 27 -9.42 2.26 -10.23
N THR A 28 -8.31 2.91 -9.94
CA THR A 28 -8.10 3.68 -8.70
C THR A 28 -9.05 4.87 -8.60
N ASN A 29 -9.26 5.62 -9.69
CA ASN A 29 -10.20 6.75 -9.71
C ASN A 29 -11.66 6.32 -9.56
N ALA A 30 -12.03 5.20 -10.19
CA ALA A 30 -13.34 4.57 -10.06
C ALA A 30 -13.51 3.78 -8.76
N GLN A 31 -12.48 3.74 -7.90
CA GLN A 31 -12.44 2.97 -6.65
C GLN A 31 -12.76 1.47 -6.83
N GLN A 32 -12.41 0.91 -7.98
CA GLN A 32 -12.49 -0.52 -8.26
C GLN A 32 -11.22 -1.20 -7.73
N LEU A 33 -11.14 -1.34 -6.40
CA LEU A 33 -9.91 -1.74 -5.70
C LEU A 33 -9.44 -3.16 -6.07
N GLY A 34 -10.36 -4.11 -6.27
CA GLY A 34 -10.01 -5.45 -6.74
C GLY A 34 -9.31 -5.43 -8.10
N THR A 35 -9.88 -4.71 -9.07
CA THR A 35 -9.26 -4.48 -10.39
C THR A 35 -7.92 -3.75 -10.25
N ALA A 36 -7.83 -2.74 -9.38
CA ALA A 36 -6.58 -2.02 -9.13
C ALA A 36 -5.50 -2.94 -8.56
N CYS A 37 -5.82 -3.84 -7.63
CA CYS A 37 -4.90 -4.84 -7.09
C CYS A 37 -4.35 -5.76 -8.19
N ILE A 38 -5.22 -6.27 -9.08
CA ILE A 38 -4.81 -7.07 -10.25
C ILE A 38 -3.80 -6.29 -11.09
N VAL A 39 -4.12 -5.04 -11.45
CA VAL A 39 -3.24 -4.25 -12.32
C VAL A 39 -1.93 -3.88 -11.63
N TYR A 40 -1.94 -3.56 -10.32
CA TYR A 40 -0.72 -3.31 -9.54
C TYR A 40 0.19 -4.55 -9.44
N ALA A 41 -0.39 -5.75 -9.27
CA ALA A 41 0.36 -6.99 -9.30
C ALA A 41 1.08 -7.18 -10.65
N HIS A 42 0.40 -6.90 -11.76
CA HIS A 42 0.99 -6.97 -13.09
C HIS A 42 2.02 -5.87 -13.35
N LEU A 43 1.81 -4.66 -12.84
CA LEU A 43 2.81 -3.58 -12.90
C LEU A 43 4.09 -3.96 -12.16
N ALA A 44 4.00 -4.58 -10.99
CA ALA A 44 5.16 -5.13 -10.29
C ALA A 44 5.85 -6.23 -11.12
N TYR A 45 5.05 -7.10 -11.75
CA TYR A 45 5.55 -8.19 -12.59
C TYR A 45 6.35 -7.71 -13.80
N VAL A 46 6.00 -6.57 -14.41
CA VAL A 46 6.78 -5.96 -15.51
C VAL A 46 8.24 -5.71 -15.10
N TYR A 47 8.48 -5.39 -13.82
CA TYR A 47 9.79 -5.11 -13.25
C TYR A 47 10.44 -6.32 -12.54
N LYS A 48 9.85 -7.52 -12.62
CA LYS A 48 10.35 -8.75 -11.95
C LYS A 48 11.84 -9.02 -12.16
N ASN A 49 12.33 -8.76 -13.38
CA ASN A 49 13.70 -9.05 -13.80
C ASN A 49 14.59 -7.80 -13.90
N THR A 50 14.14 -6.63 -13.46
CA THR A 50 14.98 -5.41 -13.46
C THR A 50 16.11 -5.57 -12.44
N LEU A 51 17.34 -5.20 -12.80
CA LEU A 51 18.49 -5.25 -11.90
C LEU A 51 18.54 -4.01 -11.01
N GLU A 52 19.23 -4.09 -9.86
CA GLU A 52 19.43 -2.96 -8.94
C GLU A 52 20.06 -1.75 -9.65
N THR A 53 20.99 -1.98 -10.59
CA THR A 53 21.65 -0.93 -11.39
C THR A 53 20.74 -0.25 -12.40
N ASP A 54 19.65 -0.93 -12.77
CA ASP A 54 18.71 -0.48 -13.80
C ASP A 54 17.46 0.17 -13.18
N LEU A 55 17.43 0.30 -11.85
CA LEU A 55 16.36 1.00 -11.14
C LEU A 55 16.41 2.49 -11.45
N ASP A 56 15.31 2.98 -12.00
CA ASP A 56 15.02 4.38 -12.22
C ASP A 56 13.87 4.86 -11.32
N GLN A 57 13.59 6.15 -11.35
CA GLN A 57 12.51 6.74 -10.55
C GLN A 57 11.15 6.09 -10.84
N ARG A 58 10.87 5.72 -12.10
CA ARG A 58 9.59 5.14 -12.50
C ARG A 58 9.40 3.73 -11.94
N SER A 59 10.40 2.87 -12.11
CA SER A 59 10.39 1.50 -11.59
C SER A 59 10.29 1.49 -10.07
N VAL A 60 11.04 2.37 -9.39
CA VAL A 60 10.99 2.51 -7.92
C VAL A 60 9.60 2.96 -7.47
N ALA A 61 9.06 4.04 -8.04
CA ALA A 61 7.72 4.51 -7.70
C ALA A 61 6.65 3.45 -7.98
N THR A 62 6.76 2.72 -9.09
CA THR A 62 5.82 1.65 -9.45
C THR A 62 5.87 0.48 -8.48
N LEU A 63 7.07 -0.03 -8.18
CA LEU A 63 7.27 -1.16 -7.26
C LEU A 63 6.82 -0.81 -5.84
N LEU A 64 7.19 0.36 -5.33
CA LEU A 64 6.77 0.84 -4.01
C LEU A 64 5.25 1.01 -3.93
N THR A 65 4.67 1.67 -4.93
CA THR A 65 3.22 1.88 -4.97
C THR A 65 2.49 0.56 -5.06
N ALA A 66 2.94 -0.37 -5.91
CA ALA A 66 2.32 -1.69 -6.04
C ALA A 66 2.40 -2.48 -4.74
N GLN A 67 3.57 -2.54 -4.09
CA GLN A 67 3.76 -3.25 -2.83
C GLN A 67 2.84 -2.71 -1.73
N ILE A 68 2.85 -1.39 -1.53
CA ILE A 68 2.07 -0.76 -0.48
C ILE A 68 0.57 -0.85 -0.78
N PHE A 69 0.16 -0.62 -2.03
CA PHE A 69 -1.25 -0.74 -2.42
C PHE A 69 -1.79 -2.15 -2.20
N LEU A 70 -1.03 -3.18 -2.59
CA LEU A 70 -1.41 -4.57 -2.35
C LEU A 70 -1.46 -4.87 -0.84
N ASN A 71 -0.48 -4.46 -0.05
CA ASN A 71 -0.53 -4.65 1.40
C ASN A 71 -1.72 -3.93 2.07
N VAL A 72 -2.15 -2.80 1.53
CA VAL A 72 -3.29 -2.04 2.05
C VAL A 72 -4.62 -2.64 1.61
N HIS A 73 -4.73 -3.11 0.36
CA HIS A 73 -6.00 -3.42 -0.30
C HIS A 73 -6.18 -4.89 -0.71
N TYR A 74 -5.19 -5.75 -0.47
CA TYR A 74 -5.28 -7.18 -0.78
C TYR A 74 -5.00 -8.01 0.47
N THR A 75 -5.86 -9.00 0.72
CA THR A 75 -5.67 -9.96 1.82
C THR A 75 -4.87 -11.12 1.28
N PHE A 76 -3.61 -11.24 1.72
CA PHE A 76 -2.77 -12.38 1.37
C PHE A 76 -3.15 -13.60 2.21
N ASP A 77 -3.28 -14.76 1.58
CA ASP A 77 -3.74 -16.02 2.21
C ASP A 77 -2.75 -16.58 3.27
N SER A 78 -1.60 -15.94 3.48
CA SER A 78 -0.72 -16.23 4.62
C SER A 78 -1.32 -15.84 5.97
N GLU A 79 -2.39 -15.03 5.98
CA GLU A 79 -3.15 -14.70 7.17
C GLU A 79 -4.10 -15.87 7.52
N PRO A 80 -4.00 -16.48 8.71
CA PRO A 80 -4.74 -17.69 9.03
C PRO A 80 -6.25 -17.44 8.94
N GLU A 81 -6.94 -18.18 8.06
CA GLU A 81 -8.39 -18.17 7.99
C GLU A 81 -8.95 -18.62 9.36
N PRO A 82 -9.98 -17.93 9.92
CA PRO A 82 -10.63 -18.41 11.13
C PRO A 82 -11.06 -19.87 11.02
N PRO A 83 -11.11 -20.61 12.14
CA PRO A 83 -11.86 -21.86 12.15
C PRO A 83 -13.29 -21.61 11.66
N PRO A 84 -13.87 -22.54 10.88
CA PRO A 84 -15.22 -22.39 10.36
C PRO A 84 -16.21 -22.13 11.51
N PRO A 85 -17.28 -21.35 11.27
CA PRO A 85 -18.32 -21.18 12.26
C PRO A 85 -18.88 -22.56 12.63
N ILE A 86 -19.08 -22.77 13.93
CA ILE A 86 -19.64 -24.00 14.46
C ILE A 86 -21.17 -23.86 14.38
N ASP A 87 -21.86 -24.88 13.87
CA ASP A 87 -23.32 -24.92 13.86
C ASP A 87 -23.89 -25.09 15.28
N GLN A 88 -25.21 -25.00 15.41
CA GLN A 88 -25.90 -25.17 16.69
C GLN A 88 -25.70 -26.58 17.29
N ASP A 89 -25.23 -27.54 16.49
CA ASP A 89 -24.95 -28.93 16.89
C ASP A 89 -23.47 -29.17 17.23
N GLY A 90 -22.64 -28.12 17.30
CA GLY A 90 -21.23 -28.25 17.64
C GLY A 90 -20.35 -28.77 16.49
N LYS A 91 -20.83 -28.74 15.25
CA LYS A 91 -20.08 -29.21 14.08
C LYS A 91 -19.61 -28.04 13.23
N ASP A 92 -18.43 -28.19 12.65
CA ASP A 92 -17.91 -27.24 11.66
C ASP A 92 -18.92 -27.08 10.52
N VAL A 93 -19.48 -25.87 10.36
CA VAL A 93 -20.23 -25.50 9.17
C VAL A 93 -19.24 -25.58 8.02
N ARG A 94 -19.41 -26.61 7.18
CA ARG A 94 -18.61 -26.76 5.95
C ARG A 94 -18.88 -25.55 5.07
N LEU A 95 -17.97 -24.58 5.10
CA LEU A 95 -17.93 -23.53 4.10
C LEU A 95 -17.73 -24.18 2.72
N PRO A 96 -18.22 -23.57 1.63
CA PRO A 96 -18.08 -24.13 0.27
C PRO A 96 -16.61 -24.26 -0.21
N CYS A 97 -15.62 -23.86 0.61
CA CYS A 97 -14.20 -23.96 0.30
C CYS A 97 -13.69 -25.40 0.35
N GLY A 98 -13.84 -26.08 -0.80
CA GLY A 98 -12.97 -27.09 -1.41
C GLY A 98 -11.99 -27.86 -0.51
N ARG A 99 -12.25 -29.16 -0.39
CA ARG A 99 -11.49 -30.14 0.41
C ARG A 99 -10.07 -30.45 -0.06
N ASN A 100 -9.57 -29.87 -1.16
CA ASN A 100 -8.27 -30.24 -1.72
C ASN A 100 -7.30 -29.06 -1.79
N ARG A 101 -6.05 -29.29 -1.37
CA ARG A 101 -4.92 -28.36 -1.49
C ARG A 101 -4.72 -27.85 -2.92
N ALA A 102 -5.15 -28.61 -3.93
CA ALA A 102 -5.15 -28.20 -5.33
C ALA A 102 -6.15 -27.05 -5.60
N ASP A 103 -7.41 -27.17 -5.16
CA ASP A 103 -8.43 -26.11 -5.30
C ASP A 103 -8.09 -24.85 -4.49
N PHE A 104 -7.36 -25.02 -3.39
CA PHE A 104 -6.80 -23.93 -2.59
C PHE A 104 -5.73 -23.20 -3.42
N VAL A 105 -4.70 -23.91 -3.91
CA VAL A 105 -3.62 -23.34 -4.75
C VAL A 105 -4.13 -22.74 -6.08
N GLU A 106 -5.17 -23.31 -6.68
CA GLU A 106 -5.78 -22.77 -7.91
C GLU A 106 -6.49 -21.44 -7.64
N ARG A 107 -7.21 -21.33 -6.52
CA ARG A 107 -7.74 -20.04 -6.04
C ARG A 107 -6.63 -19.05 -5.68
N HIS A 108 -5.54 -19.51 -5.04
CA HIS A 108 -4.39 -18.67 -4.64
C HIS A 108 -3.74 -17.91 -5.80
N ASN A 109 -3.83 -18.45 -7.02
CA ASN A 109 -3.17 -17.89 -8.19
C ASN A 109 -4.13 -17.22 -9.19
N ALA A 110 -5.44 -17.38 -9.00
CA ALA A 110 -6.44 -16.90 -9.95
C ALA A 110 -6.83 -15.43 -9.75
N GLU A 111 -6.89 -14.95 -8.50
CA GLU A 111 -7.44 -13.62 -8.20
C GLU A 111 -6.62 -12.47 -8.78
N LEU A 112 -5.29 -12.50 -8.58
CA LEU A 112 -4.38 -11.48 -9.11
C LEU A 112 -3.92 -11.76 -10.55
N GLY A 113 -4.22 -12.94 -11.09
CA GLY A 113 -3.67 -13.43 -12.38
C GLY A 113 -2.16 -13.70 -12.38
N VAL A 114 -1.49 -13.51 -11.23
CA VAL A 114 -0.08 -13.82 -10.97
C VAL A 114 -0.01 -14.53 -9.61
N PRO A 115 0.79 -15.59 -9.45
CA PRO A 115 0.92 -16.27 -8.16
C PRO A 115 1.32 -15.32 -7.03
N GLN A 116 0.63 -15.38 -5.88
CA GLN A 116 0.93 -14.52 -4.73
C GLN A 116 2.39 -14.68 -4.26
N THR A 117 2.92 -15.91 -4.28
CA THR A 117 4.33 -16.18 -3.93
C THR A 117 5.30 -15.47 -4.86
N GLU A 118 4.97 -15.38 -6.15
CA GLU A 118 5.78 -14.67 -7.13
C GLU A 118 5.76 -13.15 -6.87
N ILE A 119 4.61 -12.60 -6.50
CA ILE A 119 4.50 -11.19 -6.09
C ILE A 119 5.34 -10.91 -4.84
N CYS A 120 5.27 -11.78 -3.83
CA CYS A 120 6.12 -11.68 -2.63
C CYS A 120 7.61 -11.76 -2.97
N ASP A 121 8.01 -12.66 -3.86
CA ASP A 121 9.40 -12.82 -4.32
C ASP A 121 9.90 -11.57 -5.07
N ILE A 122 9.06 -10.94 -5.90
CA ILE A 122 9.38 -9.68 -6.59
C ILE A 122 9.71 -8.61 -5.54
N PHE A 123 8.85 -8.42 -4.54
CA PHE A 123 9.09 -7.40 -3.50
C PHE A 123 10.29 -7.73 -2.63
N ALA A 124 10.47 -8.99 -2.23
CA ALA A 124 11.62 -9.42 -1.44
C ALA A 124 12.95 -9.19 -2.20
N ARG A 125 13.00 -9.51 -3.49
CA ARG A 125 14.18 -9.30 -4.35
C ARG A 125 14.53 -7.83 -4.52
N HIS A 126 13.53 -6.97 -4.73
CA HIS A 126 13.74 -5.55 -5.00
C HIS A 126 13.98 -4.70 -3.74
N ARG A 127 13.59 -5.18 -2.54
CA ARG A 127 13.65 -4.41 -1.27
C ARG A 127 14.98 -3.68 -1.07
N ARG A 128 16.10 -4.40 -1.19
CA ARG A 128 17.44 -3.82 -0.97
C ARG A 128 17.76 -2.74 -2.01
N GLY A 129 17.44 -3.00 -3.27
CA GLY A 129 17.68 -2.05 -4.37
C GLY A 129 16.83 -0.80 -4.23
N LEU A 130 15.56 -0.93 -3.83
CA LEU A 130 14.68 0.20 -3.58
C LEU A 130 15.20 1.10 -2.45
N ILE A 131 15.63 0.53 -1.32
CA ILE A 131 16.18 1.29 -0.19
C ILE A 131 17.43 2.05 -0.61
N ARG A 132 18.38 1.37 -1.26
CA ARG A 132 19.62 2.00 -1.74
C ARG A 132 19.36 3.10 -2.75
N TRP A 133 18.46 2.85 -3.70
CA TRP A 133 18.09 3.86 -4.68
C TRP A 133 17.52 5.11 -4.00
N LEU A 134 16.65 4.95 -3.00
CA LEU A 134 16.09 6.09 -2.26
C LEU A 134 17.13 6.81 -1.39
N GLU A 135 18.12 6.10 -0.84
CA GLU A 135 19.25 6.69 -0.11
C GLU A 135 20.14 7.53 -1.04
N ASP A 136 20.46 7.01 -2.22
CA ASP A 136 21.37 7.64 -3.19
C ASP A 136 20.68 8.69 -4.09
N ALA A 137 19.36 8.61 -4.27
CA ALA A 137 18.62 9.50 -5.16
C ALA A 137 18.63 10.97 -4.69
N PRO A 138 18.72 11.93 -5.64
CA PRO A 138 18.48 13.34 -5.36
C PRO A 138 17.12 13.56 -4.65
N ALA A 139 17.09 14.48 -3.70
CA ALA A 139 15.90 14.75 -2.88
C ALA A 139 14.60 14.94 -3.69
N PRO A 140 14.58 15.66 -4.83
CA PRO A 140 13.36 15.80 -5.63
C PRO A 140 12.84 14.47 -6.22
N LEU A 141 13.74 13.59 -6.68
CA LEU A 141 13.36 12.30 -7.27
C LEU A 141 12.86 11.33 -6.20
N ARG A 142 13.50 11.32 -5.02
CA ARG A 142 13.02 10.58 -3.85
C ARG A 142 11.64 11.06 -3.43
N ALA A 143 11.46 12.37 -3.30
CA ALA A 143 10.18 12.96 -2.89
C ALA A 143 9.05 12.59 -3.86
N GLU A 144 9.30 12.64 -5.16
CA GLU A 144 8.28 12.27 -6.15
C GLU A 144 7.90 10.78 -6.08
N ALA A 145 8.86 9.88 -5.85
CA ALA A 145 8.57 8.45 -5.69
C ALA A 145 7.71 8.17 -4.44
N LEU A 146 7.98 8.84 -3.32
CA LEU A 146 7.24 8.69 -2.07
C LEU A 146 5.86 9.37 -2.13
N GLU A 147 5.75 10.54 -2.77
CA GLU A 147 4.47 11.19 -2.99
C GLU A 147 3.56 10.41 -3.94
N ALA A 148 4.12 9.64 -4.89
CA ALA A 148 3.33 8.73 -5.72
C ALA A 148 2.59 7.68 -4.87
N VAL A 149 3.24 7.16 -3.82
CA VAL A 149 2.62 6.25 -2.84
C VAL A 149 1.49 6.97 -2.10
N VAL A 150 1.78 8.14 -1.52
CA VAL A 150 0.80 8.91 -0.75
C VAL A 150 -0.43 9.22 -1.60
N ARG A 151 -0.24 9.74 -2.81
CA ARG A 151 -1.32 10.08 -3.74
C ARG A 151 -2.19 8.90 -4.11
N THR A 152 -1.57 7.73 -4.24
CA THR A 152 -2.27 6.49 -4.57
C THR A 152 -3.11 6.01 -3.39
N ILE A 153 -2.51 5.86 -2.20
CA ILE A 153 -3.19 5.29 -1.03
C ILE A 153 -4.26 6.24 -0.47
N THR A 154 -4.04 7.54 -0.57
CA THR A 154 -5.00 8.55 -0.09
C THR A 154 -6.05 8.95 -1.13
N PHE A 155 -5.97 8.42 -2.36
CA PHE A 155 -6.84 8.77 -3.49
C PHE A 155 -6.92 10.29 -3.77
N THR A 156 -5.86 11.04 -3.42
CA THR A 156 -5.83 12.51 -3.52
C THR A 156 -5.69 13.03 -4.96
N ARG A 157 -5.48 12.16 -5.94
CA ARG A 157 -5.46 12.53 -7.38
C ARG A 157 -6.84 12.88 -7.95
N ARG A 158 -7.90 12.87 -7.14
CA ARG A 158 -9.29 13.11 -7.57
C ARG A 158 -9.57 14.49 -8.19
N SER A 159 -8.62 15.44 -8.12
CA SER A 159 -8.86 16.85 -8.46
C SER A 159 -8.05 17.40 -9.64
N GLU A 160 -7.49 16.55 -10.50
CA GLU A 160 -7.06 16.94 -11.85
C GLU A 160 -7.95 16.23 -12.88
N VAL A 161 -9.25 16.49 -12.82
CA VAL A 161 -10.08 16.31 -14.02
C VAL A 161 -9.58 17.35 -15.00
N LEU A 162 -8.69 16.93 -15.88
CA LEU A 162 -8.48 17.59 -17.16
C LEU A 162 -9.87 17.67 -17.78
N GLU A 163 -10.42 18.87 -17.89
CA GLU A 163 -11.49 19.14 -18.86
C GLU A 163 -11.04 18.51 -20.18
N ASP A 164 -11.91 17.69 -20.77
CA ASP A 164 -11.68 17.01 -22.04
C ASP A 164 -11.23 18.04 -23.08
N ASN A 165 -9.92 18.14 -23.31
CA ASN A 165 -9.36 18.98 -24.35
C ASN A 165 -9.22 18.10 -25.61
N PRO A 166 -10.12 18.24 -26.60
CA PRO A 166 -10.26 17.30 -27.72
C PRO A 166 -9.06 17.29 -28.68
N ASP A 167 -8.10 18.20 -28.51
CA ASP A 167 -6.93 18.36 -29.38
C ASP A 167 -5.69 17.55 -28.94
N LEU A 168 -5.75 16.81 -27.83
CA LEU A 168 -4.60 16.03 -27.35
C LEU A 168 -4.58 14.63 -27.96
N SER A 169 -3.56 14.37 -28.78
CA SER A 169 -3.37 13.06 -29.42
C SER A 169 -3.13 11.94 -28.39
N SER A 170 -3.55 10.72 -28.72
CA SER A 170 -3.30 9.51 -27.93
C SER A 170 -1.81 9.25 -27.66
N ALA A 171 -0.90 9.78 -28.50
CA ALA A 171 0.54 9.77 -28.26
C ALA A 171 0.98 10.70 -27.11
N GLN A 172 0.33 11.86 -26.93
CA GLN A 172 0.60 12.78 -25.82
C GLN A 172 -0.03 12.29 -24.51
N LEU A 173 -1.18 11.62 -24.57
CA LEU A 173 -1.76 10.90 -23.44
C LEU A 173 -0.86 9.74 -22.99
N ASN A 174 -0.28 8.99 -23.93
CA ASN A 174 0.68 7.92 -23.66
C ASN A 174 2.03 8.44 -23.13
N ALA A 175 2.52 9.56 -23.66
CA ALA A 175 3.73 10.23 -23.16
C ALA A 175 3.56 10.78 -21.73
N ARG A 176 2.33 11.12 -21.32
CA ARG A 176 1.96 11.50 -19.94
C ARG A 176 1.54 10.31 -19.06
N CYS A 177 1.44 9.09 -19.62
CA CYS A 177 0.96 7.91 -18.92
C CYS A 177 2.06 7.11 -18.20
N GLY A 178 3.31 7.57 -18.22
CA GLY A 178 4.41 7.03 -17.41
C GLY A 178 5.24 8.09 -16.69
N THR A 179 4.93 9.36 -16.90
CA THR A 179 5.38 10.47 -16.06
C THR A 179 4.22 10.77 -15.15
N VAL A 180 4.37 10.42 -13.89
CA VAL A 180 3.56 11.02 -12.85
C VAL A 180 3.72 12.53 -13.07
N VAL A 181 2.64 13.17 -13.53
CA VAL A 181 2.62 14.61 -13.69
C VAL A 181 2.94 15.12 -12.30
N ALA A 182 4.09 15.79 -12.16
CA ALA A 182 4.42 16.58 -11.00
C ALA A 182 3.23 17.53 -10.83
N SER A 183 2.30 17.16 -9.96
CA SER A 183 1.24 18.04 -9.53
C SER A 183 1.94 19.32 -9.10
N GLN A 184 1.43 20.48 -9.50
CA GLN A 184 2.01 21.79 -9.19
C GLN A 184 2.07 22.10 -7.68
N LEU A 185 1.65 21.15 -6.83
CA LEU A 185 2.02 21.08 -5.43
C LEU A 185 3.48 20.63 -5.34
N SER A 186 4.36 21.55 -4.94
CA SER A 186 5.72 21.22 -4.54
C SER A 186 5.66 20.01 -3.60
N ALA A 187 6.15 18.85 -4.07
CA ALA A 187 6.28 17.68 -3.24
C ALA A 187 7.07 18.09 -2.00
N ARG A 188 6.48 17.94 -0.81
CA ARG A 188 7.20 18.15 0.46
C ARG A 188 8.46 17.29 0.47
N SER A 189 9.48 17.73 1.17
CA SER A 189 10.74 16.98 1.25
C SER A 189 10.53 15.71 2.09
N TRP A 190 11.24 14.65 1.72
CA TRP A 190 11.20 13.37 2.43
C TRP A 190 12.59 12.98 2.93
N ASN A 191 12.64 12.60 4.20
CA ASN A 191 13.86 12.23 4.90
C ASN A 191 13.81 10.79 5.40
N ALA A 192 14.93 10.09 5.28
CA ALA A 192 15.12 8.82 5.95
C ALA A 192 15.18 9.04 7.47
N MET A 193 14.56 8.16 8.23
CA MET A 193 14.66 8.19 9.69
C MET A 193 16.07 7.78 10.12
N ALA A 194 16.82 8.72 10.70
CA ALA A 194 18.23 8.55 11.07
C ALA A 194 18.46 7.68 12.35
N LEU A 195 17.40 7.08 12.89
CA LEU A 195 17.48 6.28 14.11
C LEU A 195 17.98 4.85 13.84
N PRO A 196 18.70 4.22 14.79
CA PRO A 196 19.05 2.81 14.70
C PRO A 196 17.81 1.94 14.42
N GLY A 197 17.94 1.01 13.48
CA GLY A 197 16.84 0.12 13.08
C GLY A 197 15.77 0.75 12.19
N CYS A 198 15.89 2.03 11.81
CA CYS A 198 14.90 2.72 10.97
C CYS A 198 15.29 2.85 9.49
N ALA A 199 16.29 2.09 9.03
CA ALA A 199 16.68 2.06 7.63
C ALA A 199 15.47 1.77 6.72
N GLY A 200 15.33 2.47 5.60
CA GLY A 200 14.18 2.28 4.70
C GLY A 200 12.83 2.82 5.22
N ARG A 201 12.80 3.54 6.34
CA ARG A 201 11.62 4.30 6.81
C ARG A 201 11.78 5.76 6.43
N TYR A 202 10.79 6.30 5.74
CA TYR A 202 10.79 7.68 5.25
C TYR A 202 9.59 8.43 5.80
N VAL A 203 9.84 9.67 6.22
CA VAL A 203 8.84 10.59 6.75
C VAL A 203 9.00 11.96 6.09
N PRO A 204 7.94 12.78 6.04
CA PRO A 204 8.06 14.17 5.63
C PRO A 204 9.09 14.94 6.47
N ASP A 205 9.70 15.94 5.87
CA ASP A 205 10.69 16.81 6.52
C ASP A 205 10.21 17.47 7.81
N THR A 206 8.97 17.97 7.82
CA THR A 206 8.33 18.53 9.01
C THR A 206 8.28 17.54 10.16
N GLU A 207 7.98 16.28 9.87
CA GLU A 207 7.87 15.19 10.86
C GLU A 207 9.25 14.69 11.29
N ALA A 208 10.23 14.65 10.38
CA ALA A 208 11.62 14.31 10.69
C ALA A 208 12.22 15.28 11.72
N SER A 209 12.01 16.58 11.54
CA SER A 209 12.48 17.61 12.48
C SER A 209 11.82 17.47 13.85
N GLN A 210 10.53 17.15 13.90
CA GLN A 210 9.80 16.92 15.15
C GLN A 210 10.32 15.69 15.89
N LEU A 211 10.56 14.58 15.18
CA LEU A 211 11.16 13.38 15.77
C LEU A 211 12.56 13.66 16.34
N ALA A 212 13.41 14.34 15.57
CA ALA A 212 14.77 14.68 16.01
C ALA A 212 14.76 15.53 17.29
N ALA A 213 13.86 16.52 17.37
CA ALA A 213 13.66 17.33 18.57
C ALA A 213 13.07 16.52 19.74
N ALA A 214 12.16 15.58 19.45
CA ALA A 214 11.54 14.73 20.46
C ALA A 214 12.52 13.72 21.08
N ILE A 215 13.57 13.29 20.39
CA ILE A 215 14.53 12.34 20.98
C ILE A 215 15.45 13.02 22.00
N GLN A 216 15.68 14.32 21.87
CA GLN A 216 16.59 15.02 22.76
C GLN A 216 16.09 14.95 24.21
N PRO A 217 16.98 14.59 25.16
CA PRO A 217 16.65 14.59 26.58
C PRO A 217 16.36 16.02 27.03
N ARG A 218 15.29 16.20 27.81
CA ARG A 218 14.95 17.51 28.38
C ARG A 218 15.67 17.69 29.73
N PRO A 219 16.01 18.93 30.12
CA PRO A 219 16.57 19.19 31.44
C PRO A 219 15.64 18.66 32.55
N ALA A 220 16.20 17.95 33.52
CA ALA A 220 15.49 17.34 34.66
C ALA A 220 14.44 16.25 34.33
N GLU A 221 14.42 15.73 33.10
CA GLU A 221 13.56 14.60 32.74
C GLU A 221 14.17 13.27 33.23
N MET A 222 13.38 12.46 33.95
CA MET A 222 13.81 11.12 34.35
C MET A 222 13.85 10.18 33.15
N PHE A 223 14.72 9.16 33.19
CA PHE A 223 14.87 8.19 32.09
C PHE A 223 13.53 7.55 31.67
N GLU A 224 12.67 7.20 32.63
CA GLU A 224 11.35 6.63 32.33
C GLU A 224 10.44 7.61 31.58
N GLN A 225 10.44 8.89 31.98
CA GLN A 225 9.64 9.93 31.33
C GLN A 225 10.14 10.18 29.91
N TRP A 226 11.46 10.23 29.74
CA TRP A 226 12.10 10.33 28.43
C TRP A 226 11.73 9.13 27.55
N LEU A 227 11.89 7.91 28.05
CA LEU A 227 11.60 6.69 27.30
C LEU A 227 10.12 6.63 26.89
N ARG A 228 9.20 6.92 27.81
CA ARG A 228 7.76 6.95 27.52
C ARG A 228 7.43 7.99 26.47
N ARG A 229 8.00 9.19 26.54
CA ARG A 229 7.77 10.26 25.57
C ARG A 229 8.32 9.90 24.19
N VAL A 230 9.55 9.39 24.10
CA VAL A 230 10.17 9.02 22.82
C VAL A 230 9.45 7.84 22.17
N THR A 231 9.04 6.83 22.95
CA THR A 231 8.33 5.66 22.42
C THR A 231 6.87 5.93 22.06
N THR A 232 6.24 6.96 22.64
CA THR A 232 4.86 7.37 22.28
C THR A 232 4.82 8.47 21.21
N THR A 233 5.98 9.04 20.85
CA THR A 233 6.08 9.97 19.73
C THR A 233 5.94 9.17 18.44
N ALA A 234 4.79 9.28 17.80
CA ALA A 234 4.52 8.67 16.51
C ALA A 234 4.39 9.73 15.43
N VAL A 235 4.80 9.36 14.22
CA VAL A 235 4.71 10.17 13.01
C VAL A 235 3.32 10.05 12.38
N ASP A 236 2.89 11.13 11.74
CA ASP A 236 1.58 11.19 11.10
C ASP A 236 1.63 10.61 9.69
N THR A 237 2.74 10.70 8.97
CA THR A 237 2.91 10.08 7.66
C THR A 237 4.22 9.34 7.60
N GLU A 238 4.17 8.04 7.30
CA GLU A 238 5.36 7.22 7.11
C GLU A 238 5.20 6.27 5.93
N VAL A 239 6.25 6.16 5.15
CA VAL A 239 6.42 5.08 4.15
C VAL A 239 7.54 4.16 4.63
N ASN A 240 7.19 2.93 4.95
CA ASN A 240 8.14 1.90 5.35
C ASN A 240 8.39 0.94 4.18
N VAL A 241 9.53 1.09 3.51
CA VAL A 241 9.92 0.31 2.33
C VAL A 241 10.26 -1.14 2.70
N GLN A 242 10.72 -1.40 3.93
CA GLN A 242 11.09 -2.76 4.32
C GLN A 242 9.87 -3.68 4.34
N PHE A 243 8.79 -3.22 4.96
CA PHE A 243 7.56 -3.99 5.11
C PHE A 243 6.52 -3.67 4.04
N GLY A 244 6.70 -2.61 3.26
CA GLY A 244 5.68 -2.10 2.35
C GLY A 244 4.47 -1.58 3.12
N GLU A 245 4.71 -0.93 4.25
CA GLU A 245 3.64 -0.38 5.10
C GLU A 245 3.54 1.13 4.90
N PHE A 246 2.30 1.62 4.95
CA PHE A 246 2.00 3.04 4.95
C PHE A 246 1.28 3.39 6.24
N THR A 247 1.83 4.34 6.99
CA THR A 247 1.24 4.84 8.23
C THR A 247 0.64 6.22 7.97
N LEU A 248 -0.61 6.40 8.37
CA LEU A 248 -1.30 7.68 8.38
C LEU A 248 -1.88 7.95 9.77
N LYS A 249 -1.68 9.16 10.31
CA LYS A 249 -2.10 9.57 11.66
C LYS A 249 -1.74 8.53 12.73
N LYS A 250 -0.50 8.03 12.72
CA LYS A 250 0.02 7.02 13.66
C LYS A 250 -0.54 5.60 13.50
N HIS A 251 -1.29 5.34 12.43
CA HIS A 251 -1.92 4.03 12.18
C HIS A 251 -1.50 3.47 10.84
N ALA A 252 -1.09 2.20 10.83
CA ALA A 252 -0.90 1.46 9.59
C ALA A 252 -2.23 1.40 8.84
N VAL A 253 -2.22 1.82 7.59
CA VAL A 253 -3.39 1.74 6.71
C VAL A 253 -3.51 0.29 6.27
N ARG A 254 -4.64 -0.35 6.58
CA ARG A 254 -4.92 -1.72 6.17
C ARG A 254 -6.39 -1.89 5.80
N SER A 255 -6.63 -2.98 5.10
CA SER A 255 -7.96 -3.51 4.84
C SER A 255 -8.66 -3.80 6.17
N LEU A 256 -9.92 -3.37 6.31
CA LEU A 256 -10.72 -3.81 7.45
C LEU A 256 -11.03 -5.31 7.32
N ASP A 257 -10.81 -6.07 8.39
CA ASP A 257 -11.14 -7.50 8.46
C ASP A 257 -12.61 -7.74 8.07
N HIS A 258 -12.84 -8.73 7.20
CA HIS A 258 -14.16 -9.17 6.76
C HIS A 258 -15.09 -9.53 7.92
N ARG A 259 -14.56 -10.00 9.07
CA ARG A 259 -15.36 -10.31 10.25
C ARG A 259 -16.05 -9.07 10.82
N LEU A 260 -15.32 -7.96 10.88
CA LEU A 260 -15.83 -6.71 11.41
C LEU A 260 -16.91 -6.11 10.52
N ARG A 261 -16.81 -6.35 9.20
CA ARG A 261 -17.84 -5.94 8.23
C ARG A 261 -19.17 -6.67 8.39
N ARG A 262 -19.17 -7.81 9.09
CA ARG A 262 -20.37 -8.62 9.36
C ARG A 262 -21.00 -8.32 10.72
N LEU A 263 -20.37 -7.49 11.55
CA LEU A 263 -20.94 -7.12 12.84
C LEU A 263 -22.25 -6.35 12.64
N PRO A 264 -23.31 -6.62 13.42
CA PRO A 264 -24.59 -5.93 13.29
C PRO A 264 -24.44 -4.41 13.31
N ASP A 265 -23.65 -3.87 14.25
CA ASP A 265 -23.41 -2.43 14.38
C ASP A 265 -22.69 -1.85 13.14
N PHE A 266 -21.79 -2.63 12.53
CA PHE A 266 -21.12 -2.20 11.31
C PHE A 266 -22.10 -2.13 10.14
N VAL A 267 -22.96 -3.15 10.02
CA VAL A 267 -24.00 -3.22 8.99
C VAL A 267 -25.05 -2.12 9.17
N ASP A 268 -25.37 -1.77 10.41
CA ASP A 268 -26.29 -0.67 10.73
C ASP A 268 -25.73 0.69 10.28
N ILE A 269 -24.43 0.93 10.52
CA ILE A 269 -23.79 2.21 10.19
C ILE A 269 -23.43 2.32 8.70
N PHE A 270 -22.90 1.25 8.10
CA PHE A 270 -22.30 1.29 6.75
C PHE A 270 -23.07 0.50 5.70
N GLY A 271 -24.12 -0.22 6.09
CA GLY A 271 -24.88 -1.11 5.22
C GLY A 271 -24.28 -2.52 5.12
N PRO A 272 -25.02 -3.47 4.51
CA PRO A 272 -24.57 -4.84 4.35
C PRO A 272 -23.35 -4.91 3.41
N PRO A 273 -22.38 -5.79 3.68
CA PRO A 273 -21.22 -5.96 2.82
C PRO A 273 -21.66 -6.46 1.45
N SER A 274 -21.49 -5.66 0.39
CA SER A 274 -21.70 -6.14 -0.97
C SER A 274 -20.47 -6.90 -1.47
N SER A 275 -20.69 -7.88 -2.34
CA SER A 275 -19.63 -8.67 -2.99
C SER A 275 -18.67 -7.84 -3.83
N GLU A 276 -19.03 -6.60 -4.17
CA GLU A 276 -18.20 -5.66 -4.93
C GLU A 276 -17.53 -4.59 -4.04
N GLN A 277 -18.00 -4.40 -2.80
CA GLN A 277 -17.39 -3.49 -1.82
C GLN A 277 -16.25 -4.18 -1.09
N HIS A 278 -15.24 -4.54 -1.87
CA HIS A 278 -13.92 -4.78 -1.32
C HIS A 278 -13.41 -3.43 -0.80
N LEU A 279 -13.36 -3.31 0.53
CA LEU A 279 -12.37 -2.54 1.28
C LEU A 279 -12.73 -1.08 1.57
N PHE A 280 -13.49 -0.90 2.64
CA PHE A 280 -13.23 0.25 3.50
C PHE A 280 -11.82 0.10 4.09
N GLY A 281 -10.91 1.00 3.74
CA GLY A 281 -9.66 1.17 4.46
C GLY A 281 -9.99 1.62 5.88
N ALA A 282 -9.55 0.86 6.87
CA ALA A 282 -9.64 1.26 8.26
C ALA A 282 -8.24 1.53 8.78
N LEU A 283 -8.05 2.65 9.46
CA LEU A 283 -6.89 2.89 10.31
C LEU A 283 -7.01 1.91 11.49
N TYR A 284 -6.10 0.95 11.57
CA TYR A 284 -6.07 -0.05 12.64
C TYR A 284 -5.13 0.40 13.77
N ASN A 285 -5.62 0.36 15.01
CA ASN A 285 -4.84 0.67 16.19
C ASN A 285 -4.54 -0.59 17.03
N PHE A 286 -3.31 -1.10 16.91
CA PHE A 286 -2.84 -2.28 17.65
C PHE A 286 -2.85 -2.10 19.19
N ASN A 287 -2.76 -0.87 19.70
CA ASN A 287 -2.69 -0.61 21.13
C ASN A 287 -4.05 -0.42 21.80
N LEU A 288 -5.13 -0.25 21.02
CA LEU A 288 -6.47 0.08 21.55
C LEU A 288 -7.61 -0.76 20.96
N ASN A 289 -7.33 -1.75 20.10
CA ASN A 289 -8.36 -2.55 19.42
C ASN A 289 -9.48 -1.67 18.78
N SER A 290 -9.11 -0.50 18.24
CA SER A 290 -10.06 0.47 17.66
C SER A 290 -9.83 0.71 16.18
N PHE A 291 -10.92 1.04 15.46
CA PHE A 291 -10.95 1.20 14.00
C PHE A 291 -11.46 2.60 13.64
N ARG A 292 -10.81 3.25 12.66
CA ARG A 292 -11.36 4.48 12.04
C ARG A 292 -11.46 4.31 10.53
N SER A 293 -12.63 4.51 9.96
CA SER A 293 -12.80 4.57 8.50
C SER A 293 -12.26 5.89 7.95
N ALA A 294 -11.49 5.86 6.86
CA ALA A 294 -11.23 7.03 6.02
C ALA A 294 -12.02 6.86 4.70
N PRO A 295 -12.72 7.87 4.13
CA PRO A 295 -12.68 9.30 4.38
C PRO A 295 -13.99 9.91 4.94
N ARG A 296 -14.81 9.16 5.68
CA ARG A 296 -15.99 9.72 6.38
C ARG A 296 -15.71 9.81 7.88
N GLU A 297 -15.99 10.96 8.47
CA GLU A 297 -15.74 11.33 9.87
C GLU A 297 -16.58 10.53 10.88
N HIS A 298 -16.49 9.20 10.88
CA HIS A 298 -17.18 8.34 11.83
C HIS A 298 -16.14 7.52 12.60
N ASN A 299 -16.03 7.76 13.91
CA ASN A 299 -15.19 6.97 14.80
C ASN A 299 -15.96 5.71 15.19
N LEU A 300 -15.45 4.52 14.89
CA LEU A 300 -15.95 3.29 15.53
C LEU A 300 -15.16 3.05 16.82
N PHE A 301 -15.84 3.22 17.94
CA PHE A 301 -15.39 2.69 19.22
C PHE A 301 -16.08 1.34 19.41
N LEU A 302 -15.37 0.23 19.19
CA LEU A 302 -15.81 -1.05 19.71
C LEU A 302 -15.53 -1.02 21.21
N LEU A 303 -16.60 -0.97 22.02
CA LEU A 303 -16.49 -1.10 23.46
C LEU A 303 -15.90 -2.49 23.79
N PRO A 304 -15.00 -2.58 24.78
CA PRO A 304 -14.48 -3.87 25.21
C PRO A 304 -15.64 -4.73 25.70
N ILE A 305 -15.80 -5.90 25.10
CA ILE A 305 -16.62 -6.98 25.66
C ILE A 305 -15.84 -7.46 26.89
N GLU A 306 -16.32 -7.08 28.08
CA GLU A 306 -15.89 -7.70 29.33
C GLU A 306 -16.22 -9.20 29.26
N ILE A 307 -15.19 -10.04 29.37
CA ILE A 307 -15.34 -11.46 29.73
C ILE A 307 -15.22 -11.55 31.25
#